data_AF-A0A7Z9WCC7-F1
#
_entry.id   AF-A0A7Z9WCC7-F1
#
_cell.length_a   1.000
_cell.length_b   1.000
_cell.length_c   1.000
_cell.angle_alpha   90.00
_cell.angle_beta   90.00
_cell.angle_gamma   90.00
#
_symmetry.space_group_name_H-M   'P 1'
#
loop_
_entity.id
_entity.type
_entity.pdbx_description
1 polymer ?
#
loop_
_entity_poly.entity_id
_entity_poly.type
_entity_poly.pdbx_seq_one_letter_code
_entity_poly.pdbx_strand_id
1 'polypeptide(L)' 'VKCDYCMDRIDKGLKPACVTICTSKCLSFDKTEHMPLVKRERYAKAMAALKGAAIFE' A
#
# COMPACT_ATOMS: atom_id res chain seq x y z
N VAL A 1 23.46 7.46 3.19
CA VAL A 1 22.49 7.04 4.23
C VAL A 1 21.18 6.67 3.54
N LYS A 2 20.55 5.53 3.89
CA LYS A 2 19.34 4.96 3.23
C LYS A 2 18.24 4.75 4.29
N CYS A 3 17.02 4.43 3.86
CA CYS A 3 15.93 3.97 4.72
C CYS A 3 16.27 2.61 5.36
N ASP A 4 16.20 2.55 6.69
CA ASP A 4 16.44 1.34 7.49
C ASP A 4 15.13 0.65 7.92
N TYR A 5 14.04 0.88 7.20
CA TYR A 5 12.74 0.24 7.40
C TYR A 5 12.06 0.47 8.77
N CYS A 6 12.58 1.38 9.59
CA CYS A 6 12.15 1.56 10.99
C CYS A 6 12.22 0.25 11.79
N MET A 7 13.32 -0.51 11.66
CA MET A 7 13.52 -1.78 12.39
C MET A 7 13.30 -1.62 13.90
N ASP A 8 13.77 -0.52 14.49
CA ASP A 8 13.58 -0.16 15.91
C ASP A 8 12.11 -0.14 16.37
N ARG A 9 11.20 0.19 15.46
CA ARG A 9 9.75 0.17 15.69
C ARG A 9 9.15 -1.20 15.39
N ILE A 10 9.58 -1.83 14.29
CA ILE A 10 9.09 -3.14 13.88
C ILE A 10 9.38 -4.19 14.95
N ASP A 11 10.58 -4.16 15.54
CA ASP A 11 11.00 -5.09 16.59
C ASP A 11 10.13 -4.95 17.86
N LYS A 12 9.53 -3.77 18.08
CA LYS A 12 8.56 -3.51 19.16
C LYS A 12 7.11 -3.82 18.77
N GLY A 13 6.89 -4.41 17.59
CA GLY A 13 5.56 -4.69 17.06
C GLY A 13 4.80 -3.46 16.55
N LEU A 14 5.48 -2.31 16.39
CA LEU A 14 4.89 -1.09 15.86
C LEU A 14 5.05 -1.03 14.34
N LYS A 15 4.09 -0.37 13.67
CA LYS A 15 4.20 -0.09 12.23
C LYS A 15 5.30 0.94 11.95
N PRO A 16 5.89 0.96 10.74
CA PRO A 16 6.83 1.99 10.32
C PRO A 16 6.24 3.40 10.44
N ALA A 17 7.10 4.40 10.66
CA ALA A 17 6.67 5.78 10.85
C ALA A 17 5.92 6.34 9.63
N CYS A 18 6.45 6.13 8.43
CA CYS A 18 5.85 6.57 7.17
C CYS A 18 4.47 5.96 6.90
N VAL A 19 4.24 4.70 7.29
CA VAL A 19 2.94 4.02 7.13
C VAL A 19 1.95 4.53 8.18
N THR A 20 2.42 4.80 9.39
CA THR A 20 1.58 5.28 10.50
C THR A 20 1.03 6.69 10.25
N ILE A 21 1.86 7.60 9.72
CA ILE A 21 1.48 9.00 9.48
C ILE A 21 0.76 9.23 8.15
N CYS A 22 0.66 8.20 7.29
CA CYS A 22 0.11 8.34 5.94
C CYS A 22 -1.38 8.70 5.97
N THR A 23 -1.70 9.98 5.85
CA THR A 23 -3.08 10.52 5.87
C THR A 23 -3.95 9.97 4.73
N SER A 24 -3.37 9.80 3.55
CA SER A 24 -4.03 9.25 2.36
C SER A 24 -4.17 7.73 2.36
N LYS A 25 -3.58 7.03 3.34
CA LYS A 25 -3.57 5.55 3.44
C LYS A 25 -3.03 4.82 2.19
N CYS A 26 -2.17 5.47 1.39
CA CYS A 26 -1.56 4.88 0.21
C CYS A 26 -0.52 3.81 0.56
N LEU A 27 0.25 4.06 1.63
CA LEU A 27 1.26 3.15 2.16
C LEU A 27 0.60 2.08 3.02
N SER A 28 1.01 0.83 2.85
CA SER A 28 0.51 -0.30 3.64
C SER A 28 1.68 -1.20 3.98
N PHE A 29 1.67 -1.71 5.22
CA PHE A 29 2.72 -2.56 5.76
C PHE A 29 2.06 -3.82 6.32
N ASP A 30 2.43 -4.95 5.75
CA ASP A 30 1.92 -6.28 6.08
C ASP A 30 3.00 -7.31 5.70
N LYS A 31 2.76 -8.58 6.02
CA LYS A 31 3.59 -9.70 5.58
C LYS A 31 3.64 -9.78 4.06
N THR A 32 4.78 -10.25 3.56
CA THR A 32 5.05 -10.41 2.12
C THR A 32 3.99 -11.25 1.41
N GLU A 33 3.39 -12.22 2.09
CA GLU A 33 2.35 -13.10 1.56
C GLU A 33 1.02 -12.38 1.27
N HIS A 34 0.68 -11.34 2.05
CA HIS A 34 -0.59 -10.62 1.92
C HIS A 34 -0.50 -9.46 0.92
N MET A 35 0.68 -8.87 0.77
CA MET A 35 0.86 -7.67 -0.07
C MET A 35 0.50 -7.85 -1.56
N PRO A 36 0.74 -9.01 -2.22
CA PRO A 36 0.32 -9.26 -3.60
C PRO A 36 -1.19 -9.21 -3.78
N LEU A 37 -1.97 -9.70 -2.81
CA LEU A 37 -3.43 -9.70 -2.87
C LEU A 37 -3.97 -8.26 -2.85
N VAL A 38 -3.48 -7.45 -1.93
CA VAL A 38 -3.84 -6.02 -1.82
C VAL A 38 -3.49 -5.27 -3.11
N LYS A 39 -2.32 -5.51 -3.71
CA LYS A 39 -1.94 -4.89 -4.98
C LYS A 39 -2.86 -5.30 -6.14
N ARG A 40 -3.18 -6.60 -6.24
CA ARG A 40 -4.10 -7.12 -7.27
C ARG A 40 -5.49 -6.51 -7.15
N GLU A 41 -6.02 -6.43 -5.93
CA GLU A 41 -7.32 -5.83 -5.66
C GLU A 41 -7.34 -4.34 -6.04
N ARG A 42 -6.32 -3.57 -5.61
CA ARG A 42 -6.19 -2.15 -5.97
C ARG A 42 -6.10 -1.96 -7.48
N TYR A 43 -5.33 -2.80 -8.16
CA TYR A 43 -5.21 -2.75 -9.62
C TYR A 43 -6.54 -3.06 -10.30
N ALA A 44 -7.24 -4.13 -9.89
CA ALA A 44 -8.54 -4.49 -10.45
C ALA A 44 -9.57 -3.36 -10.28
N LYS A 45 -9.63 -2.73 -9.10
CA LYS A 45 -10.47 -1.56 -8.83
C LYS A 45 -10.11 -0.37 -9.73
N ALA A 46 -8.82 -0.08 -9.88
CA ALA A 46 -8.36 1.01 -10.74
C ALA A 46 -8.70 0.76 -12.22
N MET A 47 -8.51 -0.46 -12.71
CA MET A 47 -8.86 -0.83 -14.09
C MET A 47 -10.37 -0.79 -14.34
N ALA A 48 -11.18 -1.25 -13.38
CA ALA A 48 -12.63 -1.17 -13.48
C ALA A 48 -13.11 0.28 -13.53
N ALA A 49 -12.54 1.16 -12.69
CA ALA A 49 -12.84 2.59 -12.69
C ALA A 49 -12.39 3.28 -14.00
N LEU A 50 -11.20 2.92 -14.52
CA LEU A 50 -10.68 3.49 -15.77
C LEU A 50 -11.49 3.06 -16.98
N LYS A 51 -11.92 1.79 -17.05
CA LYS A 51 -12.73 1.28 -18.16
C LYS A 51 -14.09 1.97 -18.23
N GLY A 52 -14.62 2.49 -17.12
CA GLY A 52 -15.83 3.32 -17.13
C GLY A 52 -15.67 4.71 -17.78
N ALA A 53 -14.44 5.20 -17.97
CA ALA A 53 -14.16 6.51 -18.57
C ALA A 53 -13.85 6.45 -20.08
N ALA A 54 -13.49 5.29 -20.62
CA ALA A 54 -13.01 5.13 -22.00
C ALA A 54 -14.03 4.46 -22.96
N ILE A 55 -15.30 4.28 -22.55
CA ILE A 55 -16.36 3.70 -23.40
C ILE A 55 -17.38 4.73 -23.90
N PHE A 56 -17.09 6.03 -23.72
CA PHE A 56 -17.87 7.13 -24.28
C PHE A 56 -16.96 8.03 -25.14
N GLU A 57 -16.44 7.48 -26.24
CA GLU A 57 -16.10 8.21 -27.46
C GLU A 57 -16.21 7.27 -28.67
#